data_AF-A0A3S3UZ36-F1
#
_entry.id   AF-A0A3S3UZ36-F1
#
_cell.length_a   1.000
_cell.length_b   1.000
_cell.length_c   1.000
_cell.angle_alpha   90.00
_cell.angle_beta   90.00
_cell.angle_gamma   90.00
#
_symmetry.space_group_name_H-M   'P 1'
#
loop_
_entity.id
_entity.type
_entity.pdbx_description
1 polymer ?
#
loop_
_entity_poly.entity_id
_entity_poly.type
_entity_poly.pdbx_seq_one_letter_code
_entity_poly.pdbx_strand_id
1 'polypeptide(L)'
;MKKSILAILIVSIFGIISCQNISGQTKKPSASRTKSKPAAEWKKVLTPNQYHIMVESGTETPYKNDYYDNHQKGVYVSAATGDVLFSSADKFDSGTGWPSFVKAVDAGKVEVVTDNSYGMSRDEVIEKSTGLHLGHVFDDGPADRGGKRFCMNSGALKFVKK
;
A
#
# COMPACT_ATOMS: atom_id res chain seq x y z
N MET A 1 -63.69 3.66 -61.22
CA MET A 1 -64.16 2.32 -60.83
C MET A 1 -63.08 1.72 -59.93
N LYS A 2 -63.29 1.72 -58.59
CA LYS A 2 -63.41 0.53 -57.71
C LYS A 2 -62.12 -0.33 -57.69
N LYS A 3 -61.36 -0.56 -56.61
CA LYS A 3 -61.52 -0.51 -55.12
C LYS A 3 -60.09 -0.49 -54.50
N SER A 4 -59.75 0.33 -53.50
CA SER A 4 -59.78 0.06 -52.03
C SER A 4 -58.73 -1.02 -51.63
N ILE A 5 -57.84 -0.90 -50.63
CA ILE A 5 -58.02 -0.78 -49.15
C ILE A 5 -56.59 -0.72 -48.53
N LEU A 6 -56.27 0.32 -47.74
CA LEU A 6 -55.91 0.32 -46.31
C LEU A 6 -54.68 -0.52 -45.86
N ALA A 7 -53.66 0.17 -45.33
CA ALA A 7 -53.07 -0.15 -44.03
C ALA A 7 -52.34 1.10 -43.50
N ILE A 8 -52.70 1.50 -42.29
CA ILE A 8 -52.27 2.70 -41.56
C ILE A 8 -51.50 2.22 -40.31
N LEU A 9 -50.51 3.04 -39.87
CA LEU A 9 -49.84 3.05 -38.55
C LEU A 9 -48.88 1.84 -38.31
N ILE A 10 -47.68 1.99 -37.75
CA ILE A 10 -47.35 2.55 -36.43
C ILE A 10 -45.89 3.03 -36.39
N VAL A 11 -45.69 4.16 -35.71
CA VAL A 11 -44.44 4.82 -35.29
C VAL A 11 -43.68 3.99 -34.25
N SER A 12 -42.35 3.81 -34.38
CA SER A 12 -41.39 3.72 -33.24
C SER A 12 -39.96 3.87 -33.81
N ILE A 13 -39.19 4.96 -33.65
CA ILE A 13 -38.58 5.55 -32.45
C ILE A 13 -37.43 4.71 -31.85
N PHE A 14 -36.27 5.38 -31.72
CA PHE A 14 -35.03 5.02 -30.99
C PHE A 14 -34.28 3.79 -31.51
N GLY A 15 -32.96 3.80 -31.73
CA GLY A 15 -31.90 4.69 -31.29
C GLY A 15 -30.64 3.84 -31.33
N ILE A 16 -29.61 4.34 -32.00
CA ILE A 16 -28.32 3.68 -32.17
C ILE A 16 -27.67 3.59 -30.79
N ILE A 17 -27.77 2.45 -30.11
CA ILE A 17 -27.01 2.20 -28.88
C ILE A 17 -25.79 1.38 -29.25
N SER A 18 -24.70 2.13 -29.45
CA SER A 18 -23.34 1.65 -29.47
C SER A 18 -23.04 0.94 -28.14
N CYS A 19 -22.71 -0.35 -28.17
CA CYS A 19 -22.13 -1.04 -27.03
C CYS A 19 -20.69 -0.55 -26.83
N GLN A 20 -20.52 0.56 -26.10
CA GLN A 20 -19.25 0.88 -25.48
C GLN A 20 -19.13 0.07 -24.18
N ASN A 21 -18.42 -1.05 -24.28
CA ASN A 21 -17.84 -1.72 -23.11
C ASN A 21 -16.72 -0.82 -22.55
N ILE A 22 -17.10 0.15 -21.72
CA ILE A 22 -16.17 0.83 -20.83
C ILE A 22 -15.86 -0.17 -19.71
N SER A 23 -14.77 -0.92 -19.90
CA SER A 23 -14.08 -1.62 -18.81
C SER A 23 -13.46 -0.58 -17.89
N GLY A 24 -14.30 0.05 -17.06
CA GLY A 24 -13.86 0.74 -15.87
C GLY A 24 -13.39 -0.32 -14.88
N GLN A 25 -12.11 -0.63 -14.88
CA GLN A 25 -11.49 -1.44 -13.84
C GLN A 25 -11.62 -0.69 -12.51
N THR A 26 -12.68 -0.99 -11.79
CA THR A 26 -12.79 -0.67 -10.38
C THR A 26 -11.66 -1.43 -9.67
N LYS A 27 -10.73 -0.69 -9.06
CA LYS A 27 -9.68 -1.29 -8.21
C LYS A 27 -10.38 -2.14 -7.15
N LYS A 28 -10.23 -3.46 -7.25
CA LYS A 28 -10.74 -4.42 -6.28
C LYS A 28 -10.05 -4.12 -4.93
N PRO A 29 -10.78 -3.91 -3.82
CA PRO A 29 -10.16 -3.74 -2.52
C PRO A 29 -9.32 -4.97 -2.19
N SER A 30 -8.03 -4.76 -1.94
CA SER A 30 -7.13 -5.76 -1.36
C SER A 30 -7.72 -6.28 -0.04
N ALA A 31 -7.44 -7.55 0.26
CA ALA A 31 -8.04 -8.34 1.33
C ALA A 31 -8.22 -7.58 2.65
N SER A 32 -9.38 -7.81 3.27
CA SER A 32 -9.94 -7.15 4.45
C SER A 32 -8.92 -6.75 5.52
N ARG A 33 -8.53 -5.47 5.53
CA ARG A 33 -7.81 -4.79 6.63
C ARG A 33 -8.76 -4.53 7.81
N THR A 34 -9.24 -5.60 8.45
CA THR A 34 -10.32 -5.56 9.47
C THR A 34 -9.92 -4.88 10.79
N LYS A 35 -8.65 -4.47 10.97
CA LYS A 35 -8.12 -3.89 12.22
C LYS A 35 -7.92 -2.36 12.19
N SER A 36 -8.16 -1.71 11.05
CA SER A 36 -7.89 -0.27 10.90
C SER A 36 -9.08 0.60 11.28
N LYS A 37 -8.82 1.77 11.91
CA LYS A 37 -9.78 2.88 11.92
C LYS A 37 -10.25 3.15 10.48
N PRO A 38 -11.48 3.68 10.27
CA PRO A 38 -11.94 4.06 8.94
C PRO A 38 -10.90 4.94 8.24
N ALA A 39 -10.66 4.68 6.95
CA ALA A 39 -9.62 5.39 6.19
C ALA A 39 -9.70 6.92 6.35
N ALA A 40 -10.92 7.48 6.38
CA ALA A 40 -11.15 8.92 6.57
C ALA A 40 -10.57 9.49 7.88
N GLU A 41 -10.46 8.69 8.95
CA GLU A 41 -9.90 9.15 10.23
C GLU A 41 -8.39 9.35 10.15
N TRP A 42 -7.68 8.55 9.35
CA TRP A 42 -6.23 8.67 9.20
C TRP A 42 -5.81 9.98 8.54
N LYS A 43 -6.67 10.61 7.72
CA LYS A 43 -6.40 11.92 7.12
C LYS A 43 -6.22 13.04 8.15
N LYS A 44 -6.69 12.85 9.39
CA LYS A 44 -6.54 13.83 10.49
C LYS A 44 -5.21 13.69 11.23
N VAL A 45 -4.55 12.53 11.11
CA VAL A 45 -3.35 12.16 11.89
C VAL A 45 -2.11 12.11 10.99
N LEU A 46 -2.28 11.66 9.75
CA LEU A 46 -1.20 11.46 8.79
C LEU A 46 -1.07 12.65 7.85
N THR A 47 0.17 12.97 7.47
CA THR A 47 0.42 13.85 6.32
C THR A 47 -0.11 13.21 5.03
N PRO A 48 -0.31 13.97 3.95
CA PRO A 48 -0.75 13.41 2.67
C PRO A 48 0.15 12.27 2.17
N ASN A 49 1.47 12.40 2.30
CA ASN A 49 2.42 11.35 1.90
C ASN A 49 2.32 10.11 2.80
N GLN A 50 2.26 10.29 4.13
CA GLN A 50 2.05 9.19 5.08
C GLN A 50 0.75 8.45 4.80
N TYR A 51 -0.33 9.18 4.51
CA TYR A 51 -1.61 8.59 4.17
C TYR A 51 -1.53 7.76 2.90
N HIS A 52 -0.94 8.32 1.83
CA HIS A 52 -0.75 7.62 0.57
C HIS A 52 0.01 6.30 0.76
N ILE A 53 1.10 6.34 1.53
CA ILE A 53 1.91 5.15 1.80
C ILE A 53 1.13 4.16 2.69
N MET A 54 0.71 4.59 3.88
CA MET A 54 0.23 3.69 4.93
C MET A 54 -1.20 3.19 4.70
N VAL A 55 -2.07 4.02 4.13
CA VAL A 55 -3.50 3.68 3.94
C VAL A 55 -3.77 3.19 2.52
N GLU A 56 -3.16 3.80 1.52
CA GLU A 56 -3.36 3.44 0.11
C GLU A 56 -2.33 2.42 -0.39
N SER A 57 -1.45 1.93 0.48
CA SER A 57 -0.33 1.02 0.15
C SER A 57 0.56 1.58 -0.97
N GLY A 58 0.76 2.90 -0.96
CA GLY A 58 1.68 3.60 -1.85
C GLY A 58 3.14 3.30 -1.53
N THR A 59 4.02 3.55 -2.49
CA THR A 59 5.47 3.35 -2.34
C THR A 59 6.19 4.64 -2.69
N GLU A 60 7.06 5.11 -1.80
CA GLU A 60 7.86 6.31 -2.04
C GLU A 60 8.98 6.07 -3.07
N THR A 61 9.51 7.14 -3.67
CA THR A 61 10.57 7.01 -4.68
C THR A 61 11.89 6.59 -4.02
N PRO A 62 12.64 5.62 -4.60
CA PRO A 62 13.92 5.20 -4.05
C PRO A 62 14.92 6.37 -4.05
N TYR A 63 15.77 6.42 -3.03
CA TYR A 63 16.82 7.46 -2.81
C TYR A 63 16.28 8.89 -2.66
N LYS A 64 14.96 9.08 -2.61
CA LYS A 64 14.30 10.37 -2.42
C LYS A 64 13.34 10.30 -1.24
N ASN A 65 13.88 9.88 -0.11
CA ASN A 65 13.17 9.72 1.15
C ASN A 65 14.10 9.99 2.33
N ASP A 66 13.51 10.16 3.51
CA ASP A 66 14.22 10.72 4.65
C ASP A 66 15.24 9.76 5.28
N TYR A 67 15.01 8.44 5.18
CA TYR A 67 15.71 7.47 6.02
C TYR A 67 16.51 6.40 5.29
N TYR A 68 16.56 6.38 3.95
CA TYR A 68 17.40 5.40 3.25
C TYR A 68 18.87 5.46 3.72
N ASP A 69 19.43 6.67 3.80
CA ASP A 69 20.84 6.93 4.18
C ASP A 69 21.02 7.34 5.66
N ASN A 70 20.00 7.14 6.49
CA ASN A 70 20.12 7.50 7.91
C ASN A 70 20.94 6.44 8.66
N HIS A 71 22.07 6.86 9.25
CA HIS A 71 22.95 6.01 10.08
C HIS A 71 22.97 6.42 11.57
N GLN A 72 22.10 7.33 12.00
CA GLN A 72 22.06 7.79 13.38
C GLN A 72 21.57 6.69 14.32
N LYS A 73 22.05 6.69 15.57
CA LYS A 73 21.58 5.76 16.61
C LYS A 73 20.22 6.19 17.14
N GLY A 74 19.25 5.28 17.13
CA GLY A 74 17.89 5.56 17.55
C GLY A 74 16.92 4.44 17.20
N VAL A 75 15.63 4.79 17.18
CA VAL A 75 14.55 3.89 16.83
C VAL A 75 13.64 4.51 15.78
N TYR A 76 13.01 3.67 14.99
CA TYR A 76 12.01 4.04 14.01
C TYR A 76 10.64 3.64 14.55
N VAL A 77 9.79 4.64 14.73
CA VAL A 77 8.43 4.48 15.24
C VAL A 77 7.42 4.58 14.11
N SER A 78 6.25 3.97 14.26
CA SER A 78 5.12 4.13 13.34
C SER A 78 4.79 5.61 13.17
N ALA A 79 4.68 6.09 11.94
CA ALA A 79 4.23 7.46 11.68
C ALA A 79 2.78 7.70 12.18
N ALA A 80 1.98 6.64 12.28
CA ALA A 80 0.58 6.65 12.67
C ALA A 80 0.36 6.57 14.18
N THR A 81 1.05 5.65 14.87
CA THR A 81 0.78 5.34 16.28
C THR A 81 1.88 5.78 17.24
N GLY A 82 3.12 5.97 16.73
CA GLY A 82 4.29 6.21 17.57
C GLY A 82 4.88 4.95 18.22
N ASP A 83 4.34 3.76 17.92
CA ASP A 83 4.91 2.49 18.39
C ASP A 83 6.30 2.25 17.79
N VAL A 84 7.24 1.76 18.59
CA VAL A 84 8.57 1.36 18.10
C VAL A 84 8.44 0.12 17.21
N LEU A 85 8.89 0.23 15.96
CA LEU A 85 8.82 -0.83 14.96
C LEU A 85 10.20 -1.39 14.61
N PHE A 86 11.20 -0.52 14.43
CA PHE A 86 12.55 -0.92 14.03
C PHE A 86 13.64 -0.20 14.84
N SER A 87 14.80 -0.82 14.93
CA SER A 87 15.99 -0.24 15.59
C SER A 87 17.06 0.11 14.58
N SER A 88 17.79 1.21 14.81
CA SER A 88 18.98 1.53 14.02
C SER A 88 20.07 0.44 14.11
N ALA A 89 20.08 -0.38 15.16
CA ALA A 89 21.02 -1.50 15.30
C ALA A 89 20.77 -2.62 14.28
N ASP A 90 19.51 -2.75 13.82
CA ASP A 90 19.09 -3.74 12.84
C ASP A 90 18.98 -3.15 11.42
N LYS A 91 19.21 -1.84 11.27
CA LYS A 91 19.30 -1.19 9.96
C LYS A 91 20.62 -1.57 9.28
N PHE A 92 20.59 -1.71 7.96
CA PHE A 92 21.76 -1.91 7.12
C PHE A 92 21.57 -1.26 5.74
N ASP A 93 22.68 -1.10 5.02
CA ASP A 93 22.68 -0.49 3.70
C ASP A 93 22.49 -1.57 2.64
N SER A 94 21.28 -1.67 2.12
CA SER A 94 20.89 -2.66 1.12
C SER A 94 21.17 -2.22 -0.31
N GLY A 95 21.42 -0.93 -0.54
CA GLY A 95 21.52 -0.36 -1.89
C GLY A 95 20.20 -0.38 -2.67
N THR A 96 19.04 -0.50 -2.01
CA THR A 96 17.73 -0.48 -2.69
C THR A 96 17.13 0.91 -2.82
N GLY A 97 17.60 1.87 -2.02
CA GLY A 97 17.06 3.23 -1.96
C GLY A 97 15.94 3.42 -0.93
N TRP A 98 15.70 2.44 -0.06
CA TRP A 98 14.77 2.55 1.08
C TRP A 98 15.43 2.06 2.38
N PRO A 99 15.01 2.55 3.56
CA PRO A 99 15.51 2.03 4.83
C PRO A 99 15.25 0.53 4.94
N SER A 100 16.32 -0.21 5.19
CA SER A 100 16.31 -1.67 5.21
C SER A 100 16.76 -2.20 6.55
N PHE A 101 15.99 -3.13 7.12
CA PHE A 101 16.25 -3.72 8.42
C PHE A 101 16.30 -5.25 8.32
N VAL A 102 17.08 -5.90 9.17
CA VAL A 102 17.13 -7.38 9.20
C VAL A 102 15.94 -7.98 9.96
N LYS A 103 15.32 -7.21 10.87
CA LYS A 103 14.15 -7.60 11.67
C LYS A 103 13.44 -6.37 12.26
N ALA A 104 12.17 -6.56 12.64
CA ALA A 104 11.46 -5.65 13.54
C ALA A 104 11.95 -5.81 15.00
N VAL A 105 11.67 -4.83 15.86
CA VAL A 105 12.06 -4.91 17.29
C VAL A 105 11.33 -6.04 18.03
N ASP A 106 10.12 -6.40 17.58
CA ASP A 106 9.28 -7.42 18.18
C ASP A 106 8.31 -8.00 17.14
N ALA A 107 8.13 -9.32 17.12
CA ALA A 107 7.27 -10.03 16.15
C ALA A 107 5.76 -9.73 16.32
N GLY A 108 5.37 -9.14 17.44
CA GLY A 108 4.03 -8.63 17.73
C GLY A 108 3.78 -7.21 17.19
N LYS A 109 4.79 -6.52 16.66
CA LYS A 109 4.62 -5.14 16.12
C LYS A 109 4.29 -5.10 14.64
N VAL A 110 4.75 -6.09 13.88
CA VAL A 110 4.49 -6.19 12.44
C VAL A 110 3.85 -7.52 12.10
N GLU A 111 3.13 -7.56 10.98
CA GLU A 111 2.54 -8.76 10.40
C GLU A 111 2.91 -8.82 8.93
N VAL A 112 3.21 -10.02 8.43
CA VAL A 112 3.51 -10.26 7.01
C VAL A 112 2.27 -10.83 6.36
N VAL A 113 1.82 -10.20 5.29
CA VAL A 113 0.63 -10.60 4.53
C VAL A 113 0.97 -10.72 3.04
N THR A 114 0.34 -11.66 2.37
CA THR A 114 0.56 -11.84 0.92
C THR A 114 -0.12 -10.73 0.13
N ASP A 115 0.68 -9.99 -0.62
CA ASP A 115 0.28 -8.94 -1.56
C ASP A 115 0.34 -9.46 -2.99
N ASN A 116 -0.82 -9.61 -3.62
CA ASN A 116 -0.98 -10.07 -5.01
C ASN A 116 -1.22 -8.91 -6.01
N SER A 117 -0.93 -7.66 -5.61
CA SER A 117 -1.14 -6.50 -6.46
C SER A 117 -0.19 -6.48 -7.66
N TYR A 118 -0.60 -5.78 -8.73
CA TYR A 118 0.19 -5.60 -9.95
C TYR A 118 0.64 -6.90 -10.65
N GLY A 119 -0.04 -8.02 -10.39
CA GLY A 119 0.31 -9.33 -10.99
C GLY A 119 1.58 -9.96 -10.40
N MET A 120 2.06 -9.45 -9.27
CA MET A 120 3.19 -10.00 -8.52
C MET A 120 2.69 -10.57 -7.18
N SER A 121 3.35 -11.60 -6.66
CA SER A 121 3.16 -12.07 -5.27
C SER A 121 4.34 -11.59 -4.44
N ARG A 122 4.06 -10.76 -3.42
CA ARG A 122 5.07 -10.19 -2.52
C ARG A 122 4.62 -10.34 -1.07
N ASP A 123 5.57 -10.35 -0.17
CA ASP A 123 5.30 -10.36 1.27
C ASP A 123 5.25 -8.92 1.79
N GLU A 124 4.04 -8.36 1.90
CA GLU A 124 3.79 -7.03 2.45
C GLU A 124 3.95 -7.06 3.98
N VAL A 125 4.61 -6.04 4.52
CA VAL A 125 4.73 -5.82 5.95
C VAL A 125 3.77 -4.72 6.35
N ILE A 126 2.87 -5.04 7.29
CA ILE A 126 1.90 -4.12 7.87
C ILE A 126 2.15 -3.95 9.38
N GLU A 127 1.76 -2.81 9.93
CA GLU A 127 1.71 -2.60 11.38
C GLU A 127 0.60 -3.47 11.96
N LYS A 128 0.92 -4.36 12.91
CA LYS A 128 -0.03 -5.38 13.39
C LYS A 128 -1.26 -4.79 14.11
N SER A 129 -1.06 -3.68 14.82
CA SER A 129 -2.07 -3.02 15.63
C SER A 129 -3.12 -2.28 14.79
N THR A 130 -2.72 -1.79 13.61
CA THR A 130 -3.57 -0.94 12.76
C THR A 130 -3.89 -1.56 11.39
N GLY A 131 -3.08 -2.50 10.92
CA GLY A 131 -3.14 -3.05 9.57
C GLY A 131 -2.66 -2.08 8.48
N LEU A 132 -1.96 -0.99 8.85
CA LEU A 132 -1.43 -0.02 7.91
C LEU A 132 -0.15 -0.52 7.23
N HIS A 133 0.00 -0.17 5.95
CA HIS A 133 1.16 -0.53 5.13
C HIS A 133 2.44 0.11 5.66
N LEU A 134 3.53 -0.67 5.70
CA LEU A 134 4.87 -0.20 6.03
C LEU A 134 5.84 -0.38 4.86
N GLY A 135 5.80 -1.54 4.22
CA GLY A 135 6.69 -1.89 3.11
C GLY A 135 6.58 -3.37 2.76
N HIS A 136 7.70 -4.00 2.41
CA HIS A 136 7.77 -5.42 2.07
C HIS A 136 8.98 -6.10 2.71
N VAL A 137 8.93 -7.42 2.84
CA VAL A 137 10.05 -8.25 3.30
C VAL A 137 10.52 -9.19 2.19
N PHE A 138 11.82 -9.40 2.12
CA PHE A 138 12.50 -10.22 1.11
C PHE A 138 13.53 -11.15 1.75
N ASP A 139 13.92 -12.21 1.03
CA ASP A 139 14.86 -13.26 1.47
C ASP A 139 16.30 -13.04 0.99
N ASP A 140 16.63 -11.79 0.68
CA ASP A 140 17.93 -11.35 0.16
C ASP A 140 18.68 -10.43 1.14
N GLY A 141 18.37 -10.55 2.43
CA GLY A 141 19.11 -9.86 3.49
C GLY A 141 20.45 -10.52 3.82
N PRO A 142 21.24 -9.92 4.74
CA PRO A 142 22.50 -10.49 5.19
C PRO A 142 22.30 -11.88 5.82
N ALA A 143 22.93 -12.90 5.25
CA ALA A 143 22.75 -14.29 5.64
C ALA A 143 23.15 -14.57 7.10
N ASP A 144 24.20 -13.90 7.57
CA ASP A 144 24.72 -13.97 8.94
C ASP A 144 23.81 -13.27 9.97
N ARG A 145 22.80 -12.52 9.51
CA ARG A 145 21.86 -11.77 10.35
C ARG A 145 20.39 -12.19 10.18
N GLY A 146 20.17 -13.39 9.64
CA GLY A 146 18.85 -13.99 9.49
C GLY A 146 18.29 -13.97 8.07
N GLY A 147 19.01 -13.41 7.10
CA GLY A 147 18.68 -13.50 5.66
C GLY A 147 17.46 -12.70 5.20
N LYS A 148 16.75 -12.02 6.11
CA LYS A 148 15.59 -11.19 5.78
C LYS A 148 15.99 -9.74 5.55
N ARG A 149 15.31 -9.09 4.61
CA ARG A 149 15.37 -7.64 4.38
C ARG A 149 13.98 -7.05 4.46
N PHE A 150 13.69 -6.37 5.57
CA PHE A 150 12.51 -5.53 5.76
C PHE A 150 12.78 -4.19 5.08
N CYS A 151 12.27 -4.02 3.86
CA CYS A 151 12.40 -2.83 3.02
C CYS A 151 11.21 -1.90 3.25
N MET A 152 11.38 -0.89 4.09
CA MET A 152 10.28 -0.07 4.59
C MET A 152 10.22 1.28 3.89
N ASN A 153 9.03 1.87 3.78
CA ASN A 153 8.92 3.26 3.38
C ASN A 153 9.30 4.17 4.57
N SER A 154 10.17 5.15 4.34
CA SER A 154 10.48 6.20 5.30
C SER A 154 9.23 6.97 5.70
N GLY A 155 8.34 7.25 4.74
CA GLY A 155 7.06 7.90 5.02
C GLY A 155 6.11 7.10 5.90
N ALA A 156 6.35 5.80 6.15
CA ALA A 156 5.59 5.02 7.14
C ALA A 156 6.20 5.11 8.55
N LEU A 157 7.36 5.75 8.69
CA LEU A 157 8.17 5.78 9.90
C LEU A 157 8.45 7.23 10.36
N LYS A 158 8.80 7.37 11.64
CA LYS A 158 9.44 8.57 12.21
C LYS A 158 10.67 8.13 12.97
N PHE A 159 11.77 8.86 12.86
CA PHE A 159 12.99 8.55 13.59
C PHE A 159 13.07 9.29 14.92
N VAL A 160 13.34 8.57 16.00
CA VAL A 160 13.61 9.12 17.33
C VAL A 160 15.07 8.82 17.69
N LYS A 161 15.88 9.86 17.76
CA LYS A 161 17.30 9.76 18.11
C LYS A 161 17.46 9.37 19.58
N LYS A 162 18.44 8.52 19.86
CA LYS A 162 18.83 8.11 21.22
C LYS A 162 19.69 9.17 21.91
#